data_AF-A0A8T2NAE7-F1
#
_entry.id   AF-A0A8T2NAE7-F1
#
_cell.length_a   1.000
_cell.length_b   1.000
_cell.length_c   1.000
_cell.angle_alpha   90.00
_cell.angle_beta   90.00
_cell.angle_gamma   90.00
#
_symmetry.space_group_name_H-M   'P 1'
#
loop_
_entity.id
_entity.type
_entity.pdbx_description
1 polymer ?
#
loop_
_entity_poly.entity_id
_entity_poly.type
_entity_poly.pdbx_seq_one_letter_code
_entity_poly.pdbx_strand_id
1 'polypeptide(L)'
;MQDGFVEYENTISNRDSLNESAPEYLKFDSTLICRYSMMNATFLKSREELHSGLLPARSNGKFQLHMDIMKDDSFLEEFHEEEYPVLRRIGEPVFVEVGIRSSDPQVEIFVKDCWGSPSADPEHPLTWSIIKDRYLS
;
A
#
# COMPACT_ATOMS: atom_id res chain seq x y z
N MET A 1 -9.49 13.52 35.39
CA MET A 1 -9.18 13.50 33.94
C MET A 1 -8.31 12.28 33.73
N GLN A 2 -8.90 11.21 33.20
CA GLN A 2 -8.18 9.94 33.02
C GLN A 2 -7.71 9.91 31.57
N ASP A 3 -6.40 9.96 31.39
CA ASP A 3 -5.73 9.92 30.10
C ASP A 3 -5.96 8.52 29.51
N GLY A 4 -7.04 8.37 28.76
CA GLY A 4 -7.48 7.10 28.21
C GLY A 4 -6.78 6.83 26.90
N PHE A 5 -6.15 5.66 26.78
CA PHE A 5 -5.68 5.14 25.50
C PHE A 5 -6.46 3.87 25.19
N VAL A 6 -6.83 3.68 23.93
CA VAL A 6 -7.25 2.36 23.44
C VAL A 6 -6.02 1.68 22.90
N GLU A 7 -5.75 0.50 23.44
CA GLU A 7 -4.66 -0.35 22.99
C GLU A 7 -5.28 -1.46 22.13
N TYR A 8 -4.84 -1.53 20.87
CA TYR A 8 -5.14 -2.62 19.96
C TYR A 8 -3.92 -3.51 19.88
N GLU A 9 -4.08 -4.76 20.29
CA GLU A 9 -3.05 -5.79 20.18
C GLU A 9 -3.39 -6.73 19.02
N ASN A 10 -2.40 -7.04 18.20
CA ASN A 10 -2.50 -8.00 17.12
C ASN A 10 -1.20 -8.78 17.01
N THR A 11 -1.25 -10.01 16.49
CA THR A 11 -0.05 -10.83 16.28
C THR A 11 0.06 -11.18 14.81
N ILE A 12 1.21 -10.88 14.21
CA ILE A 12 1.57 -11.31 12.87
C ILE A 12 2.41 -12.59 12.97
N SER A 13 2.07 -13.58 12.15
CA SER A 13 2.79 -14.84 12.05
C SER A 13 2.92 -15.24 10.61
N ASN A 14 3.99 -15.96 10.25
CA ASN A 14 4.11 -16.61 8.96
C ASN A 14 3.97 -18.13 9.01
N ARG A 15 3.63 -18.71 10.17
CA ARG A 15 3.50 -20.16 10.35
C ARG A 15 2.49 -20.78 9.38
N ASP A 16 1.34 -20.15 9.23
CA ASP A 16 0.25 -20.64 8.37
C ASP A 16 0.51 -20.42 6.87
N SER A 17 1.53 -19.61 6.54
CA SER A 17 1.94 -19.33 5.15
C SER A 17 3.12 -20.18 4.71
N LEU A 18 3.73 -20.95 5.63
CA LEU A 18 4.83 -21.85 5.36
C LEU A 18 4.34 -23.28 5.27
N ASN A 19 5.03 -24.10 4.48
CA ASN A 19 4.74 -25.53 4.39
C ASN A 19 5.04 -26.21 5.75
N GLU A 20 4.34 -27.28 6.13
CA GLU A 20 4.53 -27.92 7.45
C GLU A 20 5.97 -28.40 7.70
N SER A 21 6.68 -28.72 6.61
CA SER A 21 8.09 -29.12 6.61
C SER A 21 9.08 -27.94 6.67
N ALA A 22 8.59 -26.70 6.74
CA ALA A 22 9.43 -25.52 6.75
C ALA A 22 10.29 -25.48 8.03
N PRO A 23 11.60 -25.18 7.89
CA PRO A 23 12.51 -25.06 9.01
C PRO A 23 12.04 -24.06 10.06
N GLU A 24 12.27 -24.38 11.34
CA GLU A 24 11.84 -23.54 12.48
C GLU A 24 12.36 -22.10 12.40
N TYR A 25 13.59 -21.91 11.90
CA TYR A 25 14.21 -20.59 11.78
C TYR A 25 13.53 -19.67 10.75
N LEU A 26 12.68 -20.20 9.88
CA LEU A 26 11.86 -19.39 8.96
C LEU A 26 10.53 -18.99 9.58
N LYS A 27 10.12 -19.62 10.69
CA LYS A 27 8.85 -19.32 11.36
C LYS A 27 9.06 -18.15 12.32
N PHE A 28 8.16 -17.18 12.29
CA PHE A 28 8.14 -16.10 13.28
C PHE A 28 6.71 -15.77 13.68
N ASP A 29 6.59 -15.32 14.92
CA ASP A 29 5.39 -14.71 15.49
C ASP A 29 5.82 -13.39 16.14
N SER A 30 5.16 -12.29 15.81
CA SER A 30 5.45 -10.98 16.38
C SER A 30 4.15 -10.31 16.80
N THR A 31 4.09 -9.91 18.05
CA THR A 31 2.96 -9.14 18.59
C THR A 31 3.20 -7.66 18.38
N LEU A 32 2.19 -6.98 17.85
CA LEU A 32 2.12 -5.56 17.57
C LEU A 32 1.05 -4.95 18.49
N ILE A 33 1.40 -3.86 19.17
CA ILE A 33 0.48 -3.13 20.03
C ILE A 33 0.42 -1.69 19.55
N CYS A 34 -0.76 -1.25 19.11
CA CYS A 34 -1.04 0.12 18.70
C CYS A 34 -1.83 0.84 19.80
N ARG A 35 -1.38 2.03 20.21
CA ARG A 35 -2.04 2.83 21.24
C ARG A 35 -2.59 4.13 20.65
N TYR A 36 -3.87 4.39 20.85
CA TYR A 36 -4.54 5.58 20.35
C TYR A 36 -5.09 6.42 21.51
N SER A 37 -4.81 7.72 21.50
CA SER A 37 -5.30 8.67 22.53
C SER A 37 -6.79 8.94 22.35
N MET A 38 -7.54 8.88 23.44
CA MET A 38 -9.00 9.06 23.47
C MET A 38 -9.43 10.48 23.81
N MET A 39 -8.59 11.48 23.55
CA MET A 39 -8.96 12.88 23.73
C MET A 39 -10.12 13.22 22.77
N ASN A 40 -11.31 13.48 23.34
CA ASN A 40 -12.57 13.89 22.69
C ASN A 40 -13.48 12.77 22.13
N ALA A 41 -13.36 11.51 22.57
CA ALA A 41 -14.30 10.46 22.18
C ALA A 41 -15.55 10.43 23.10
N THR A 42 -16.74 10.69 22.54
CA THR A 42 -18.03 10.58 23.23
C THR A 42 -18.60 9.17 23.02
N PHE A 43 -18.82 8.40 24.08
CA PHE A 43 -19.36 7.02 23.97
C PHE A 43 -20.87 6.99 24.24
N LEU A 44 -21.64 6.55 23.25
CA LEU A 44 -22.98 6.01 23.48
C LEU A 44 -22.82 4.58 24.01
N LYS A 45 -23.06 4.36 25.30
CA LYS A 45 -23.19 3.00 25.84
C LYS A 45 -24.57 2.45 25.48
N SER A 46 -24.69 1.79 24.34
CA SER A 46 -25.77 0.82 24.13
C SER A 46 -25.27 -0.56 24.60
N ARG A 47 -26.06 -1.20 25.47
CA ARG A 47 -25.86 -2.59 25.83
C ARG A 47 -26.79 -3.42 24.94
N GLU A 48 -26.26 -3.92 23.84
CA GLU A 48 -26.91 -4.97 23.06
C GLU A 48 -26.14 -6.27 23.23
N GLU A 49 -26.81 -7.25 23.84
CA GLU A 49 -26.34 -8.63 23.96
C GLU A 49 -26.43 -9.27 22.56
N LEU A 50 -25.35 -9.20 21.78
CA LEU A 50 -25.34 -9.74 20.42
C LEU A 50 -25.02 -11.24 20.43
N HIS A 51 -26.07 -12.05 20.41
CA HIS A 51 -26.00 -13.45 19.99
C HIS A 51 -25.75 -13.53 18.48
N SER A 52 -24.53 -13.88 18.04
CA SER A 52 -24.33 -14.61 16.78
C SER A 52 -22.90 -15.15 16.67
N GLY A 53 -22.77 -16.48 16.59
CA GLY A 53 -21.49 -17.21 16.50
C GLY A 53 -20.86 -17.18 15.10
N LEU A 54 -20.75 -16.01 14.48
CA LEU A 54 -19.99 -15.85 13.24
C LEU A 54 -18.64 -15.22 13.58
N LEU A 55 -17.61 -16.08 13.66
CA LEU A 55 -16.23 -15.61 13.73
C LEU A 55 -15.93 -14.80 12.45
N PRO A 56 -15.36 -13.60 12.56
CA PRO A 56 -15.03 -12.80 11.38
C PRO A 56 -14.00 -13.55 10.52
N ALA A 57 -14.34 -13.82 9.27
CA ALA A 57 -13.42 -14.40 8.31
C ALA A 57 -12.28 -13.41 8.04
N ARG A 58 -11.03 -13.79 8.37
CA ARG A 58 -9.84 -13.01 8.00
C ARG A 58 -9.54 -13.25 6.53
N SER A 59 -9.51 -12.19 5.74
CA SER A 59 -9.07 -12.20 4.34
C SER A 59 -7.92 -11.20 4.19
N ASN A 60 -6.78 -11.66 3.70
CA ASN A 60 -5.66 -10.81 3.33
C ASN A 60 -5.71 -10.60 1.81
N GLY A 61 -6.00 -9.38 1.37
CA GLY A 61 -5.93 -8.98 -0.03
C GLY A 61 -4.66 -8.18 -0.32
N LYS A 62 -4.03 -8.42 -1.46
CA LYS A 62 -3.02 -7.51 -2.01
C LYS A 62 -3.68 -6.63 -3.05
N PHE A 63 -3.46 -5.32 -2.95
CA PHE A 63 -3.81 -4.42 -4.03
C PHE A 63 -2.83 -4.59 -5.19
N GLN A 64 -3.35 -4.67 -6.41
CA GLN A 64 -2.52 -4.67 -7.61
C GLN A 64 -2.36 -3.23 -8.10
N LEU A 65 -1.14 -2.72 -8.01
CA LEU A 65 -0.77 -1.41 -8.54
C LEU A 65 -0.35 -1.56 -10.00
N HIS A 66 -0.58 -0.52 -10.80
CA HIS A 66 -0.03 -0.39 -12.14
C HIS A 66 0.62 0.98 -12.31
N MET A 67 1.60 1.03 -13.20
CA MET A 67 2.28 2.24 -13.62
C MET A 67 2.50 2.12 -15.12
N ASP A 68 1.85 2.99 -15.89
CA ASP A 68 1.81 2.90 -17.34
C ASP A 68 2.30 4.21 -17.97
N ILE A 69 3.07 4.12 -19.05
CA ILE A 69 3.48 5.29 -19.82
C ILE A 69 2.38 5.58 -20.85
N MET A 70 1.82 6.78 -20.78
CA MET A 70 0.74 7.22 -21.67
C MET A 70 1.30 7.83 -22.95
N LYS A 71 0.58 7.67 -24.06
CA LYS A 71 1.01 8.16 -25.38
C LYS A 71 1.01 9.69 -25.45
N ASP A 72 0.07 10.33 -24.76
CA ASP A 72 -0.11 11.79 -24.71
C ASP A 72 -0.77 12.26 -23.41
N ASP A 73 -1.11 13.56 -23.34
CA ASP A 73 -1.72 14.23 -22.18
C ASP A 73 -3.22 13.95 -22.01
N SER A 74 -3.83 13.16 -22.90
CA SER A 74 -5.23 12.75 -22.76
C SER A 74 -5.41 11.59 -21.77
N PHE A 75 -4.34 10.85 -21.47
CA PHE A 75 -4.35 9.66 -20.60
C PHE A 75 -5.37 8.59 -21.08
N LEU A 76 -5.61 8.49 -22.39
CA LEU A 76 -6.56 7.53 -22.95
C LEU A 76 -5.92 6.21 -23.40
N GLU A 77 -4.64 6.23 -23.77
CA GLU A 77 -3.93 5.07 -24.33
C GLU A 77 -2.51 5.00 -23.77
N GLU A 78 -2.17 3.85 -23.22
CA GLU A 78 -0.83 3.47 -22.78
C GLU A 78 0.01 2.86 -23.91
N PHE A 79 1.34 2.87 -23.76
CA PHE A 79 2.21 2.04 -24.60
C PHE A 79 2.12 0.58 -24.19
N HIS A 80 1.98 -0.32 -25.17
CA HIS A 80 1.97 -1.76 -24.97
C HIS A 80 3.40 -2.32 -24.83
N GLU A 81 3.53 -3.54 -24.28
CA GLU A 81 4.84 -4.19 -24.02
C GLU A 81 5.72 -4.28 -25.28
N GLU A 82 5.11 -4.48 -26.45
CA GLU A 82 5.81 -4.60 -27.73
C GLU A 82 6.35 -3.25 -28.25
N GLU A 83 5.88 -2.14 -27.68
CA GLU A 83 6.30 -0.78 -28.03
C GLU A 83 7.51 -0.30 -27.19
N TYR A 84 7.94 -1.08 -26.20
CA TYR A 84 9.13 -0.77 -25.40
C TYR A 84 10.44 -1.18 -26.12
N PRO A 85 11.51 -0.38 -26.01
CA PRO A 85 11.63 0.85 -25.21
C PRO A 85 11.00 2.08 -25.90
N VAL A 86 10.27 2.88 -25.13
CA VAL A 86 9.71 4.15 -25.61
C VAL A 86 10.83 5.17 -25.80
N LEU A 87 11.04 5.60 -27.04
CA LEU A 87 12.04 6.61 -27.38
C LEU A 87 11.45 8.02 -27.33
N ARG A 88 12.11 8.92 -26.59
CA ARG A 88 11.74 10.34 -26.46
C ARG A 88 12.95 11.24 -26.66
N ARG A 89 12.71 12.45 -27.18
CA ARG A 89 13.76 13.48 -27.27
C ARG A 89 13.88 14.22 -25.95
N ILE A 90 15.07 14.74 -25.67
CA ILE A 90 15.31 15.59 -24.50
C ILE A 90 14.38 16.81 -24.58
N GLY A 91 13.62 17.05 -23.51
CA GLY A 91 12.64 18.13 -23.42
C GLY A 91 11.21 17.76 -23.83
N GLU A 92 11.00 16.58 -24.41
CA GLU A 92 9.65 16.06 -24.61
C GLU A 92 9.09 15.53 -23.27
N PRO A 93 7.82 15.83 -22.95
CA PRO A 93 7.19 15.30 -21.74
C PRO A 93 7.00 13.79 -21.84
N VAL A 94 7.05 13.13 -20.68
CA VAL A 94 6.65 11.74 -20.50
C VAL A 94 5.43 11.75 -19.58
N PHE A 95 4.32 11.22 -20.07
CA PHE A 95 3.09 11.09 -19.30
C PHE A 95 3.05 9.71 -18.66
N VAL A 96 2.89 9.66 -17.35
CA VAL A 96 2.88 8.41 -16.57
C VAL A 96 1.64 8.39 -15.72
N GLU A 97 0.84 7.33 -15.86
CA GLU A 97 -0.29 7.05 -14.98
C GLU A 97 0.15 6.07 -13.88
N VAL A 98 -0.29 6.32 -12.66
CA VAL A 98 -0.12 5.38 -11.53
C VAL A 98 -1.48 5.12 -10.93
N GLY A 99 -1.85 3.85 -10.84
CA GLY A 99 -3.19 3.47 -10.41
C GLY A 99 -3.23 2.15 -9.65
N ILE A 100 -4.44 1.81 -9.23
CA ILE A 100 -4.76 0.63 -8.45
C ILE A 100 -5.91 -0.11 -9.10
N ARG A 101 -5.73 -1.40 -9.37
CA ARG A 101 -6.79 -2.28 -9.84
C ARG A 101 -7.59 -2.76 -8.64
N SER A 102 -8.60 -1.97 -8.26
CA SER A 102 -9.50 -2.25 -7.16
C SER A 102 -10.95 -2.04 -7.59
N SER A 103 -11.85 -2.92 -7.17
CA SER A 103 -13.31 -2.73 -7.29
C SER A 103 -13.91 -1.95 -6.11
N ASP A 104 -13.10 -1.66 -5.09
CA ASP A 104 -13.52 -0.94 -3.89
C ASP A 104 -13.41 0.57 -4.12
N PRO A 105 -14.52 1.33 -4.12
CA PRO A 105 -14.52 2.77 -4.34
C PRO A 105 -13.95 3.58 -3.16
N GLN A 106 -13.72 2.97 -2.01
CA GLN A 106 -13.11 3.64 -0.85
C GLN A 106 -11.59 3.64 -0.90
N VAL A 107 -10.99 2.98 -1.89
CA VAL A 107 -9.54 2.87 -2.03
C VAL A 107 -9.03 4.04 -2.87
N GLU A 108 -8.19 4.86 -2.26
CA GLU A 108 -7.49 5.97 -2.90
C GLU A 108 -5.98 5.73 -2.91
N ILE A 109 -5.31 6.22 -3.97
CA ILE A 109 -3.86 6.12 -4.12
C ILE A 109 -3.20 7.49 -3.92
N PHE A 110 -2.10 7.50 -3.17
CA PHE A 110 -1.28 8.69 -2.95
C PHE A 110 0.19 8.37 -3.22
N VAL A 111 0.77 9.01 -4.23
CA VAL A 111 2.18 8.88 -4.54
C VAL A 111 2.98 9.77 -3.59
N LYS A 112 3.70 9.16 -2.66
CA LYS A 112 4.55 9.89 -1.70
C LYS A 112 5.89 10.29 -2.31
N ASP A 113 6.59 9.32 -2.88
CA ASP A 113 7.93 9.47 -3.43
C ASP A 113 7.96 8.82 -4.82
N CYS A 114 8.55 9.51 -5.79
CA CYS A 114 8.73 9.03 -7.17
C CYS A 114 10.09 9.49 -7.67
N TRP A 115 10.83 8.59 -8.33
CA TRP A 115 12.17 8.87 -8.81
C TRP A 115 12.48 8.13 -10.11
N GLY A 116 13.34 8.72 -10.93
CA GLY A 116 13.98 8.04 -12.05
C GLY A 116 15.30 7.39 -11.63
N SER A 117 15.64 6.26 -12.25
CA SER A 117 16.91 5.55 -12.13
C SER A 117 17.41 5.17 -13.53
N PRO A 118 18.74 5.13 -13.78
CA PRO A 118 19.26 4.63 -15.05
C PRO A 118 19.21 3.10 -15.14
N SER A 119 18.78 2.41 -14.09
CA SER A 119 18.72 0.96 -13.97
C SER A 119 17.34 0.51 -13.48
N ALA A 120 16.95 -0.71 -13.86
CA ALA A 120 15.79 -1.38 -13.29
C ALA A 120 15.98 -1.83 -11.83
N ASP A 121 17.21 -1.71 -11.31
CA ASP A 121 17.51 -1.95 -9.89
C ASP A 121 16.86 -0.85 -9.01
N PRO A 122 15.90 -1.19 -8.13
CA PRO A 122 15.25 -0.22 -7.26
C PRO A 122 16.19 0.36 -6.19
N GLU A 123 17.30 -0.30 -5.88
CA GLU A 123 18.29 0.16 -4.90
C GLU A 123 19.48 0.89 -5.56
N HIS A 124 19.36 1.22 -6.85
CA HIS A 124 20.41 1.93 -7.57
C HIS A 124 20.76 3.26 -6.86
N PRO A 125 22.04 3.53 -6.56
CA PRO A 125 22.44 4.67 -5.72
C PRO A 125 22.24 6.03 -6.39
N LEU A 126 22.18 6.06 -7.72
CA LEU A 126 21.88 7.27 -8.49
C LEU A 126 20.38 7.32 -8.80
N THR A 127 19.68 8.26 -8.18
CA THR A 127 18.26 8.52 -8.39
C THR A 127 17.99 10.02 -8.55
N TRP A 128 16.92 10.36 -9.27
CA TRP A 128 16.45 11.73 -9.42
C TRP A 128 15.00 11.83 -8.96
N SER A 129 14.77 12.60 -7.88
CA SER A 129 13.42 12.81 -7.35
C SER A 129 12.56 13.59 -8.33
N ILE A 130 11.37 13.04 -8.60
CA ILE A 130 10.29 13.69 -9.34
C ILE A 130 9.24 14.18 -8.34
N ILE A 131 8.88 13.29 -7.40
CA ILE A 131 8.00 13.59 -6.27
C ILE A 131 8.76 13.21 -5.00
N LYS A 132 8.73 14.08 -3.99
CA LYS A 132 9.32 13.85 -2.67
C LYS A 132 8.39 14.34 -1.59
N ASP A 133 8.09 13.47 -0.62
CA ASP A 133 7.16 13.79 0.50
C ASP A 133 5.82 14.37 0.04
N ARG A 134 5.31 13.90 -1.12
CA ARG A 134 4.08 14.32 -1.82
C ARG A 134 4.16 15.66 -2.57
N TYR A 135 5.34 16.25 -2.69
CA TYR A 135 5.56 17.49 -3.43
C TYR A 135 6.39 17.24 -4.69
N LEU A 136 6.06 17.93 -5.78
CA LEU A 136 6.92 17.96 -6.96
C LEU A 136 8.26 18.61 -6.59
N SER A 137 9.35 17.96 -6.98
CA SER A 137 10.72 18.39 -6.69
C SER A 137 11.15 19.62 -7.48
#